data_AF-A0A8T4ZE89-F1
#
_entry.id   AF-A0A8T4ZE89-F1
#
_cell.length_a   1.000
_cell.length_b   1.000
_cell.length_c   1.000
_cell.angle_alpha   90.00
_cell.angle_beta   90.00
_cell.angle_gamma   90.00
#
_symmetry.space_group_name_H-M   'P 1'
#
loop_
_entity.id
_entity.type
_entity.pdbx_description
1 polymer ?
#
loop_
_entity_poly.entity_id
_entity_poly.type
_entity_poly.pdbx_seq_one_letter_code
_entity_poly.pdbx_strand_id
1 'polypeptide(L)'
;VVLGDQFDVTEGFINMALEAKRLGAKVVGIGASMKAFRDEIPVRHPSGKTLEDVVDLFIDTHAPMGDGALTEGLKMAFGATTGILNCAIYWALCGEIAENLTKRGLRIPQ
;
A
#
# COMPACT_ATOMS: atom_id res chain seq x y z
N VAL A 1 7.14 -9.27 3.99
CA VAL A 1 5.97 -8.68 4.67
C VAL A 1 5.25 -7.80 3.68
N VAL A 2 3.93 -7.88 3.63
CA VAL A 2 3.09 -7.00 2.80
C VAL A 2 2.30 -6.10 3.77
N LEU A 3 2.36 -4.79 3.56
CA LEU A 3 1.66 -3.79 4.37
C LEU A 3 0.67 -3.05 3.46
N GLY A 4 -0.61 -3.05 3.83
CA GLY A 4 -1.65 -2.27 3.16
C GLY A 4 -1.96 -1.00 3.95
N ASP A 5 -1.81 0.14 3.30
CA ASP A 5 -2.14 1.47 3.81
C ASP A 5 -3.19 2.11 2.87
N GLN A 6 -3.97 3.05 3.38
CA GLN A 6 -4.87 3.85 2.56
C GLN A 6 -4.05 4.93 1.82
N PHE A 7 -3.31 5.72 2.60
CA PHE A 7 -2.43 6.78 2.14
C PHE A 7 -1.09 6.54 2.79
N ASP A 8 0.00 6.50 2.02
CA ASP A 8 1.35 6.09 2.43
C ASP A 8 2.01 6.95 3.54
N VAL A 9 1.27 7.74 4.31
CA VAL A 9 1.72 8.69 5.32
C VAL A 9 1.44 8.24 6.76
N THR A 10 0.86 7.06 6.96
CA THR A 10 0.50 6.55 8.29
C THR A 10 1.73 6.14 9.08
N GLU A 11 1.97 6.79 10.23
CA GLU A 11 3.15 6.58 11.07
C GLU A 11 3.33 5.11 11.50
N GLY A 12 2.23 4.43 11.87
CA GLY A 12 2.25 3.04 12.29
C GLY A 12 2.77 2.09 11.20
N PHE A 13 2.33 2.25 9.95
CA PHE A 13 2.81 1.44 8.84
C PHE A 13 4.28 1.71 8.51
N ILE A 14 4.71 2.97 8.61
CA ILE A 14 6.12 3.34 8.41
C ILE A 14 7.01 2.70 9.49
N ASN A 15 6.62 2.75 10.76
CA ASN A 15 7.35 2.10 11.85
C ASN A 15 7.41 0.58 11.69
N MET A 16 6.29 -0.05 11.30
CA MET A 16 6.26 -1.49 11.00
C MET A 16 7.16 -1.87 9.83
N ALA A 17 7.20 -1.05 8.77
CA ALA A 17 8.08 -1.29 7.63
C ALA A 17 9.56 -1.20 8.02
N LEU A 18 9.93 -0.16 8.76
CA LEU A 18 11.30 0.03 9.25
C LEU A 18 11.73 -1.14 10.15
N GLU A 19 10.86 -1.57 11.07
CA GLU A 19 11.16 -2.69 11.96
C GLU A 19 11.26 -4.02 11.21
N ALA A 20 10.35 -4.28 10.27
CA ALA A 20 10.41 -5.48 9.44
C ALA A 20 11.73 -5.54 8.63
N LYS A 21 12.19 -4.40 8.09
CA LYS A 21 13.49 -4.30 7.42
C LYS A 21 14.66 -4.49 8.39
N ARG A 22 14.58 -3.94 9.60
CA ARG A 22 15.58 -4.16 10.66
C ARG A 22 15.73 -5.65 11.00
N LEU A 23 14.64 -6.41 10.92
CA LEU A 23 14.61 -7.85 11.12
C LEU A 23 15.02 -8.67 9.86
N GLY A 24 15.44 -8.00 8.79
CA GLY A 24 15.91 -8.65 7.55
C GLY A 24 14.80 -9.08 6.60
N ALA A 25 13.54 -8.68 6.82
CA ALA A 25 12.45 -8.99 5.91
C ALA A 25 12.48 -8.08 4.67
N LYS A 26 12.12 -8.65 3.51
CA LYS A 26 11.68 -7.86 2.35
C LYS A 26 10.29 -7.29 2.62
N VAL A 27 10.09 -6.00 2.36
CA VAL A 27 8.84 -5.29 2.62
C VAL A 27 8.23 -4.74 1.34
N VAL A 28 6.97 -5.09 1.10
CA VAL A 28 6.13 -4.55 0.02
C VAL A 28 5.04 -3.69 0.65
N GLY A 29 4.91 -2.44 0.23
CA GLY A 29 3.81 -1.55 0.59
C GLY A 29 2.76 -1.49 -0.51
N ILE A 30 1.48 -1.40 -0.14
CA ILE A 30 0.35 -1.19 -1.04
C ILE A 30 -0.45 -0.02 -0.48
N GLY A 31 -0.77 0.97 -1.30
CA GLY A 31 -1.60 2.11 -0.91
C GLY A 31 -1.61 3.19 -1.98
N ALA A 32 -2.28 4.31 -1.75
CA ALA A 32 -2.17 5.45 -2.65
C ALA A 32 -0.91 6.26 -2.32
N SER A 33 -0.09 6.55 -3.33
CA SER A 33 1.07 7.43 -3.17
C SER A 33 0.63 8.88 -2.98
N MET A 34 1.03 9.49 -1.87
CA MET A 34 0.76 10.90 -1.60
C MET A 34 1.86 11.84 -2.12
N LYS A 35 2.81 11.34 -2.94
CA LYS A 35 3.91 12.17 -3.48
C LYS A 35 3.41 13.40 -4.23
N ALA A 36 2.35 13.26 -5.02
CA ALA A 36 1.75 14.36 -5.77
C ALA A 36 1.04 15.40 -4.88
N PHE A 37 0.78 15.05 -3.62
CA PHE A 37 -0.01 15.83 -2.67
C PHE A 37 0.78 16.24 -1.41
N ARG A 38 2.13 16.17 -1.45
CA ARG A 38 2.98 16.46 -0.27
C ARG A 38 2.80 17.87 0.29
N ASP A 39 2.41 18.83 -0.55
CA ASP A 39 2.16 20.21 -0.11
C ASP A 39 0.83 20.36 0.64
N GLU A 40 -0.11 19.43 0.41
CA GLU A 40 -1.45 19.43 1.00
C GLU A 40 -1.56 18.49 2.20
N ILE A 41 -0.82 17.38 2.18
CA ILE A 41 -0.86 16.33 3.20
C ILE A 41 0.50 16.26 3.90
N PRO A 42 0.60 16.72 5.16
CA PRO A 42 1.84 16.63 5.90
C PRO A 42 2.17 15.17 6.21
N VAL A 43 3.42 14.77 5.93
CA VAL A 43 3.97 13.50 6.38
C VAL A 43 4.05 13.53 7.91
N ARG A 44 3.34 12.62 8.57
CA ARG A 44 3.20 12.60 10.04
C ARG A 44 4.37 11.95 10.75
N HIS A 45 5.17 11.14 10.04
CA HIS A 45 6.29 10.42 10.64
C HIS A 45 7.46 11.37 10.96
N PRO A 46 8.10 11.26 12.15
CA PRO A 46 9.21 12.14 12.54
C PRO A 46 10.40 12.16 11.58
N SER A 47 10.58 11.11 10.77
CA SER A 47 11.65 11.05 9.76
C SER A 47 11.36 11.87 8.49
N GLY A 48 10.14 12.39 8.33
CA GLY A 48 9.70 13.06 7.11
C GLY A 48 9.53 12.14 5.90
N LYS A 49 9.59 10.81 6.11
CA LYS A 49 9.45 9.79 5.07
C LYS A 49 8.04 9.23 5.02
N THR A 50 7.61 8.83 3.83
CA THR A 50 6.39 8.04 3.63
C THR A 50 6.68 6.54 3.64
N LEU A 51 5.64 5.71 3.63
CA LEU A 51 5.75 4.27 3.49
C LEU A 51 6.44 3.92 2.16
N GLU A 52 6.08 4.59 1.07
CA GLU A 52 6.74 4.44 -0.23
C GLU A 52 8.26 4.68 -0.16
N ASP A 53 8.70 5.64 0.66
CA ASP A 53 10.12 5.96 0.82
C ASP A 53 10.93 4.88 1.58
N VAL A 54 10.26 4.03 2.38
CA VAL A 54 10.95 3.08 3.29
C VAL A 54 10.85 1.61 2.87
N VAL A 55 9.82 1.23 2.10
CA VAL A 55 9.65 -0.15 1.63
C VAL A 55 10.63 -0.52 0.51
N ASP A 56 10.72 -1.81 0.16
CA ASP A 56 11.56 -2.26 -0.98
C ASP A 56 10.82 -2.15 -2.31
N LEU A 57 9.49 -2.29 -2.29
CA LEU A 57 8.59 -2.12 -3.43
C LEU A 57 7.30 -1.49 -2.93
N PHE A 58 6.82 -0.47 -3.62
CA PHE A 58 5.53 0.14 -3.35
C PHE A 58 4.62 -0.06 -4.56
N ILE A 59 3.40 -0.53 -4.31
CA ILE A 59 2.36 -0.68 -5.34
C ILE A 59 1.34 0.43 -5.12
N ASP A 60 1.36 1.41 -6.03
CA ASP A 60 0.43 2.53 -6.01
C ASP A 60 -0.96 2.08 -6.48
N THR A 61 -1.98 2.34 -5.67
CA THR A 61 -3.38 2.09 -6.02
C THR A 61 -3.94 3.17 -6.93
N HIS A 62 -3.29 4.35 -7.00
CA HIS A 62 -3.79 5.53 -7.67
C HIS A 62 -5.20 5.97 -7.20
N ALA A 63 -5.58 5.59 -5.98
CA ALA A 63 -6.84 6.05 -5.41
C ALA A 63 -6.82 7.58 -5.28
N PRO A 64 -7.96 8.25 -5.54
CA PRO A 64 -8.03 9.70 -5.46
C PRO A 64 -7.77 10.18 -4.02
N MET A 65 -7.27 11.41 -3.89
CA MET A 65 -7.16 12.07 -2.60
C MET A 65 -8.51 12.04 -1.87
N GLY A 66 -8.48 11.74 -0.56
CA GLY A 66 -9.69 11.59 0.24
C GLY A 66 -10.42 10.25 0.05
N ASP A 67 -9.95 9.39 -0.87
CA ASP A 67 -10.47 8.04 -1.11
C ASP A 67 -11.99 8.06 -1.38
N GLY A 68 -12.43 8.98 -2.21
CA GLY A 68 -13.81 9.03 -2.69
C GLY A 68 -13.82 9.22 -4.20
N ALA A 69 -14.41 8.26 -4.93
CA ALA A 69 -14.50 8.32 -6.39
C ALA A 69 -15.73 9.09 -6.91
N LEU A 70 -16.71 9.37 -6.06
CA LEU A 70 -18.01 9.95 -6.45
C LEU A 70 -18.29 11.23 -5.66
N THR A 71 -18.88 12.24 -6.33
CA THR A 71 -19.19 13.56 -5.74
C THR A 71 -20.60 14.05 -6.06
N GLU A 72 -21.48 13.21 -6.60
CA GLU A 72 -22.78 13.62 -7.14
C GLU A 72 -23.73 14.18 -6.06
N GLY A 73 -23.82 15.51 -5.98
CA GLY A 73 -24.74 16.23 -5.10
C GLY A 73 -24.34 16.28 -3.62
N LEU A 74 -23.19 15.71 -3.25
CA LEU A 74 -22.70 15.70 -1.87
C LEU A 74 -21.49 16.64 -1.71
N LYS A 75 -21.39 17.28 -0.54
CA LYS A 75 -20.25 18.16 -0.19
C LYS A 75 -18.96 17.38 0.06
N MET A 76 -19.05 16.08 0.32
CA MET A 76 -17.94 15.20 0.62
C MET A 76 -17.93 14.07 -0.42
N ALA A 77 -16.74 13.75 -0.93
CA ALA A 77 -16.56 12.61 -1.82
C ALA A 77 -16.86 11.29 -1.09
N PHE A 78 -17.40 10.32 -1.82
CA PHE A 78 -17.78 9.01 -1.30
C PHE A 78 -17.42 7.90 -2.29
N GLY A 79 -17.64 6.65 -1.89
CA GLY A 79 -17.25 5.49 -2.71
C GLY A 79 -15.75 5.25 -2.63
N ALA A 80 -15.29 4.78 -1.48
CA ALA A 80 -13.90 4.44 -1.24
C ALA A 80 -13.41 3.34 -2.17
N THR A 81 -12.25 3.57 -2.78
CA THR A 81 -11.64 2.67 -3.76
C THR A 81 -10.42 1.96 -3.19
N THR A 82 -9.69 2.55 -2.23
CA THR A 82 -8.46 1.93 -1.69
C THR A 82 -8.72 0.54 -1.11
N GLY A 83 -9.82 0.33 -0.41
CA GLY A 83 -10.15 -0.96 0.18
C GLY A 83 -10.28 -2.08 -0.86
N ILE A 84 -11.06 -1.85 -1.92
CA ILE A 84 -11.25 -2.85 -2.98
C ILE A 84 -10.00 -3.02 -3.83
N LEU A 85 -9.26 -1.94 -4.11
CA LEU A 85 -8.00 -1.98 -4.85
C LEU A 85 -6.92 -2.75 -4.08
N ASN A 86 -6.74 -2.47 -2.79
CA ASN A 86 -5.82 -3.20 -1.92
C ASN A 86 -6.15 -4.70 -1.89
N CYS A 87 -7.43 -5.06 -1.76
CA CYS A 87 -7.88 -6.45 -1.82
C CYS A 87 -7.54 -7.11 -3.17
N ALA A 88 -7.86 -6.45 -4.28
CA ALA A 88 -7.60 -6.98 -5.62
C ALA A 88 -6.09 -7.18 -5.86
N ILE A 89 -5.26 -6.20 -5.49
CA ILE A 89 -3.79 -6.28 -5.60
C ILE A 89 -3.25 -7.42 -4.73
N TYR A 90 -3.74 -7.55 -3.48
CA TYR A 90 -3.29 -8.61 -2.60
C TYR A 90 -3.58 -10.01 -3.18
N TRP A 91 -4.79 -10.21 -3.71
CA TRP A 91 -5.15 -11.48 -4.35
C TRP A 91 -4.37 -11.73 -5.63
N ALA A 92 -4.13 -10.70 -6.45
CA ALA A 92 -3.27 -10.82 -7.63
C ALA A 92 -1.83 -11.21 -7.25
N LEU A 93 -1.27 -10.60 -6.20
CA LEU A 93 0.05 -10.94 -5.67
C LEU A 93 0.12 -12.40 -5.21
N CYS A 94 -0.89 -12.87 -4.47
CA CYS A 94 -0.96 -14.28 -4.05
C CYS A 94 -1.03 -15.23 -5.26
N GLY A 95 -1.82 -14.89 -6.28
CA GLY A 95 -1.90 -15.65 -7.53
C GLY A 95 -0.56 -15.71 -8.25
N GLU A 96 0.11 -14.57 -8.41
CA GLU A 96 1.41 -14.48 -9.07
C GLU A 96 2.50 -15.26 -8.32
N ILE A 97 2.48 -15.21 -6.98
CA ILE A 97 3.38 -16.04 -6.15
C ILE A 97 3.11 -17.53 -6.40
N ALA A 98 1.84 -17.94 -6.40
CA ALA A 98 1.48 -19.32 -6.62
C ALA A 98 1.91 -19.82 -8.02
N GLU A 99 1.63 -19.05 -9.05
CA GLU A 99 2.06 -19.37 -10.41
C GLU A 99 3.57 -19.48 -10.53
N ASN A 100 4.32 -18.52 -9.98
CA ASN A 100 5.78 -18.50 -10.07
C ASN A 100 6.44 -19.64 -9.28
N LEU A 101 5.92 -19.99 -8.11
CA LEU A 101 6.39 -21.17 -7.37
C LEU A 101 6.12 -22.46 -8.13
N THR A 102 4.92 -22.59 -8.72
CA THR A 102 4.53 -23.76 -9.52
C THR A 102 5.41 -23.90 -10.76
N LYS A 103 5.66 -22.80 -11.49
CA LYS A 103 6.57 -22.77 -12.66
C LYS A 103 8.00 -23.20 -12.29
N ARG A 104 8.41 -23.02 -11.03
CA ARG A 104 9.70 -23.47 -10.49
C ARG A 104 9.70 -24.91 -9.97
N GLY A 105 8.60 -25.65 -10.12
CA GLY A 105 8.45 -27.02 -9.63
C GLY A 105 8.30 -27.12 -8.11
N LEU A 106 8.01 -26.03 -7.41
CA LEU A 106 7.81 -26.01 -5.97
C LEU A 106 6.34 -26.27 -5.64
N ARG A 107 6.11 -27.13 -4.63
CA ARG A 107 4.76 -27.44 -4.15
C ARG A 107 4.30 -26.38 -3.16
N ILE A 108 3.15 -25.77 -3.42
CA ILE A 108 2.50 -24.83 -2.50
C ILE A 108 1.73 -25.64 -1.45
N PRO A 109 1.85 -25.31 -0.16
CA PRO A 109 1.00 -25.89 0.87
C PRO A 109 -0.49 -25.63 0.56
N GLN A 110 -1.33 -26.63 0.75
CA GLN A 110 -2.79 -26.48 0.68
C GLN A 110 -3.37 -26.11 2.04
#